data_AF-A0A3N5FU85-F1
#
_entry.id   AF-A0A3N5FU85-F1
#
_cell.length_a   1.000
_cell.length_b   1.000
_cell.length_c   1.000
_cell.angle_alpha   90.00
_cell.angle_beta   90.00
_cell.angle_gamma   90.00
#
_symmetry.space_group_name_H-M   'P 1'
#
loop_
_entity.id
_entity.type
_entity.pdbx_description
1 polymer ?
#
loop_
_entity_poly.entity_id
_entity_poly.type
_entity_poly.pdbx_seq_one_letter_code
_entity_poly.pdbx_strand_id
1 'polypeptide(L)'
;MNAAPTITANQGILLAVTPPGWYDVAHERWRELLVDHANCEKKAASTALSLIFAYAEDWQLADRMSRLAREELRHFEQVQKLMQDLRAPFIRLAPSRYAEGLRRAVHRNEPRRLMDLLLCGALIEARSCERFEGLAPRLFEPLAGFYAGLAV
;
A
#
# COMPACT_ATOMS: atom_id res chain seq x y z
N MET A 1 27.68 -2.15 20.10
CA MET A 1 26.25 -2.33 20.43
C MET A 1 25.50 -1.15 19.85
N ASN A 2 25.03 -1.26 18.62
CA ASN A 2 24.23 -0.20 18.00
C ASN A 2 22.78 -0.42 18.41
N ALA A 3 22.29 0.46 19.29
CA ALA A 3 20.88 0.47 19.66
C ALA A 3 20.04 0.66 18.39
N ALA A 4 19.14 -0.28 18.12
CA ALA A 4 18.14 -0.12 17.08
C ALA A 4 17.35 1.17 17.35
N PRO A 5 17.09 2.02 16.34
CA PRO A 5 16.36 3.26 16.53
C PRO A 5 14.99 2.92 17.14
N THR A 6 14.65 3.59 18.23
CA THR A 6 13.35 3.46 18.88
C THR A 6 12.32 4.12 17.98
N ILE A 7 11.54 3.31 17.26
CA ILE A 7 10.40 3.78 16.47
C ILE A 7 9.29 4.12 17.47
N THR A 8 9.29 5.34 18.00
CA THR A 8 8.20 5.83 18.84
C THR A 8 6.97 6.10 17.97
N ALA A 9 5.84 5.49 18.32
CA ALA A 9 4.56 5.73 17.67
C ALA A 9 4.15 7.21 17.78
N ASN A 10 4.31 7.96 16.68
CA ASN A 10 3.31 8.90 16.16
C ASN A 10 3.76 9.42 14.78
N GLN A 11 3.08 9.03 13.70
CA GLN A 11 3.21 9.67 12.37
C GLN A 11 1.84 9.89 11.69
N GLY A 12 0.73 9.93 12.46
CA GLY A 12 -0.60 10.23 11.91
C GLY A 12 -1.74 9.39 12.52
N ILE A 13 -2.59 8.82 11.67
CA ILE A 13 -3.81 8.08 12.04
C ILE A 13 -3.60 6.61 12.48
N LEU A 14 -2.34 6.15 12.54
CA LEU A 14 -2.01 4.77 12.89
C LEU A 14 -1.85 4.59 14.40
N LEU A 15 -2.50 3.56 14.96
CA LEU A 15 -2.50 3.29 16.41
C LEU A 15 -1.33 2.43 16.91
N ALA A 16 -0.56 1.84 15.99
CA ALA A 16 0.57 0.99 16.31
C ALA A 16 1.62 1.06 15.20
N VAL A 17 2.89 0.88 15.56
CA VAL A 17 3.99 0.75 14.60
C VAL A 17 4.00 -0.66 14.00
N THR A 18 4.61 -0.83 12.82
CA THR A 18 4.83 -2.15 12.25
C THR A 18 5.81 -2.92 13.15
N PRO A 19 5.48 -4.15 13.57
CA PRO A 19 6.37 -4.95 14.42
C PRO A 19 7.73 -5.22 13.74
N PRO A 20 8.86 -5.15 14.46
CA PRO A 20 10.19 -5.40 13.89
C PRO A 20 10.29 -6.69 13.06
N GLY A 21 9.74 -7.79 13.58
CA GLY A 21 9.76 -9.09 12.89
C GLY A 21 9.02 -9.12 11.54
N TRP A 22 8.13 -8.16 11.27
CA TRP A 22 7.53 -8.03 9.94
C TRP A 22 8.59 -7.57 8.92
N TYR A 23 9.44 -6.62 9.30
CA TYR A 23 10.50 -6.11 8.43
C TYR A 23 11.57 -7.17 8.17
N ASP A 24 11.91 -7.98 9.18
CA ASP A 24 12.89 -9.07 9.05
C ASP A 24 12.42 -10.07 7.98
N VAL A 25 11.15 -10.52 8.08
CA VAL A 25 10.55 -11.43 7.09
C VAL A 25 10.43 -10.78 5.71
N ALA A 26 10.07 -9.50 5.65
CA ALA A 26 9.95 -8.76 4.38
C ALA A 26 11.31 -8.62 3.68
N HIS A 27 12.39 -8.40 4.43
CA HIS A 27 13.76 -8.38 3.92
C HIS A 27 14.19 -9.75 3.38
N GLU A 28 13.96 -10.83 4.14
CA GLU A 28 14.30 -12.20 3.72
C GLU A 28 13.51 -12.64 2.48
N ARG A 29 12.23 -12.24 2.41
CA ARG A 29 11.28 -12.65 1.36
C ARG A 29 10.98 -11.52 0.38
N TRP A 30 11.95 -10.66 0.09
CA TRP A 30 11.76 -9.45 -0.73
C TRP A 30 11.14 -9.71 -2.12
N ARG A 31 11.38 -10.89 -2.72
CA ARG A 31 10.76 -11.25 -4.01
C ARG A 31 9.25 -11.41 -3.89
N GLU A 32 8.79 -12.05 -2.82
CA GLU A 32 7.36 -12.19 -2.54
C GLU A 32 6.74 -10.84 -2.18
N LEU A 33 7.48 -10.01 -1.44
CA LEU A 33 7.07 -8.65 -1.15
C LEU A 33 6.81 -7.85 -2.44
N LEU A 34 7.70 -7.90 -3.44
CA LEU A 34 7.49 -7.20 -4.71
C LEU A 34 6.23 -7.69 -5.44
N VAL A 35 5.99 -9.00 -5.43
CA VAL A 35 4.79 -9.58 -6.03
C VAL A 35 3.52 -9.10 -5.30
N ASP A 36 3.52 -9.10 -3.97
CA ASP A 36 2.39 -8.61 -3.17
C ASP A 36 2.17 -7.11 -3.36
N HIS A 37 3.25 -6.33 -3.40
CA HIS A 37 3.23 -4.89 -3.67
C HIS A 37 2.63 -4.62 -5.05
N ALA A 38 3.11 -5.26 -6.12
CA ALA A 38 2.53 -5.12 -7.46
C ALA A 38 1.03 -5.46 -7.49
N ASN A 39 0.59 -6.41 -6.68
CA ASN A 39 -0.84 -6.72 -6.54
C ASN A 39 -1.59 -5.63 -5.75
N CYS A 40 -0.98 -5.03 -4.74
CA CYS A 40 -1.55 -3.92 -3.98
C CYS A 40 -1.80 -2.70 -4.88
N GLU A 41 -0.83 -2.31 -5.70
CA GLU A 41 -0.98 -1.18 -6.65
C GLU A 41 -2.17 -1.39 -7.61
N LYS A 42 -2.27 -2.57 -8.23
CA LYS A 42 -3.44 -2.92 -9.06
C LYS A 42 -4.76 -2.87 -8.30
N LYS A 43 -4.77 -3.34 -7.05
CA LYS A 43 -5.97 -3.33 -6.19
C LYS A 43 -6.35 -1.91 -5.79
N ALA A 44 -5.39 -1.02 -5.55
CA ALA A 44 -5.61 0.39 -5.26
C ALA A 44 -6.25 1.09 -6.46
N ALA A 45 -5.65 0.95 -7.66
CA ALA A 45 -6.23 1.44 -8.91
C ALA A 45 -7.66 0.92 -9.16
N SER A 46 -7.87 -0.39 -8.99
CA SER A 46 -9.19 -1.01 -9.15
C SER A 46 -10.22 -0.51 -8.14
N THR A 47 -9.80 -0.23 -6.90
CA THR A 47 -10.67 0.35 -5.87
C THR A 47 -11.06 1.78 -6.22
N ALA A 48 -10.11 2.61 -6.68
CA ALA A 48 -10.39 3.96 -7.13
C ALA A 48 -11.39 3.97 -8.30
N LEU A 49 -11.19 3.12 -9.32
CA LEU A 49 -12.14 2.95 -10.42
C LEU A 49 -13.53 2.49 -9.94
N SER A 50 -13.58 1.58 -8.96
CA SER A 50 -14.85 1.10 -8.39
C SER A 50 -15.62 2.23 -7.69
N LEU A 51 -14.92 3.17 -7.03
CA LEU A 51 -15.55 4.35 -6.43
C LEU A 51 -16.09 5.31 -7.49
N ILE A 52 -15.38 5.51 -8.61
CA ILE A 52 -15.89 6.33 -9.73
C ILE A 52 -17.22 5.77 -10.24
N PHE A 53 -17.31 4.46 -10.46
CA PHE A 53 -18.55 3.84 -10.92
C PHE A 53 -19.66 3.88 -9.87
N ALA A 54 -19.33 3.67 -8.60
CA ALA A 54 -20.31 3.63 -7.52
C ALA A 54 -20.90 5.02 -7.18
N TYR A 55 -20.15 6.09 -7.43
CA TYR A 55 -20.51 7.47 -7.08
C TYR A 55 -20.36 8.40 -8.30
N ALA A 56 -20.89 7.97 -9.44
CA ALA A 56 -20.66 8.61 -10.74
C ALA A 56 -21.13 10.08 -10.84
N GLU A 57 -22.10 10.48 -10.01
CA GLU A 57 -22.60 11.86 -9.97
C GLU A 57 -21.71 12.82 -9.15
N ASP A 58 -20.80 12.28 -8.33
CA ASP A 58 -19.81 13.08 -7.59
C ASP A 58 -18.59 13.34 -8.49
N TRP A 59 -18.68 14.42 -9.28
CA TRP A 59 -17.63 14.84 -10.20
C TRP A 59 -16.27 15.11 -9.51
N GLN A 60 -16.29 15.62 -8.27
CA GLN A 60 -15.07 15.92 -7.54
C GLN A 60 -14.37 14.63 -7.10
N LEU A 61 -15.13 13.67 -6.58
CA LEU A 61 -14.61 12.34 -6.25
C LEU A 61 -14.09 11.64 -7.51
N ALA A 62 -14.84 11.70 -8.62
CA ALA A 62 -14.45 11.07 -9.87
C ALA A 62 -13.11 11.58 -10.41
N ASP A 63 -12.88 12.90 -10.42
CA ASP A 63 -11.59 13.48 -10.84
C ASP A 63 -10.43 13.02 -9.92
N ARG A 64 -10.64 13.07 -8.59
CA ARG A 64 -9.61 12.65 -7.62
C ARG A 64 -9.27 11.17 -7.76
N MET A 65 -10.28 10.29 -7.86
CA MET A 65 -10.08 8.85 -8.02
C MET A 65 -9.47 8.49 -9.37
N SER A 66 -9.79 9.22 -10.44
CA SER A 66 -9.17 9.02 -11.76
C SER A 66 -7.68 9.37 -11.76
N ARG A 67 -7.29 10.44 -11.05
CA ARG A 67 -5.87 10.79 -10.82
C ARG A 67 -5.16 9.69 -10.03
N LEU A 68 -5.73 9.30 -8.90
CA LEU A 68 -5.19 8.23 -8.05
C LEU A 68 -5.01 6.94 -8.84
N ALA A 69 -6.04 6.48 -9.58
CA ALA A 69 -5.93 5.23 -10.35
C ALA A 69 -4.78 5.23 -11.36
N ARG A 70 -4.49 6.37 -12.00
CA ARG A 70 -3.37 6.49 -12.94
C ARG A 70 -2.02 6.49 -12.23
N GLU A 71 -1.94 7.11 -11.06
CA GLU A 71 -0.75 7.11 -10.21
C GLU A 71 -0.41 5.69 -9.75
N GLU A 72 -1.37 4.93 -9.23
CA GLU A 72 -1.11 3.56 -8.79
C GLU A 72 -0.79 2.60 -9.95
N LEU A 73 -1.34 2.84 -11.14
CA LEU A 73 -0.93 2.08 -12.33
C LEU A 73 0.52 2.39 -12.72
N ARG A 74 0.99 3.63 -12.54
CA ARG A 74 2.39 3.97 -12.74
C ARG A 74 3.28 3.31 -11.68
N HIS A 75 2.88 3.29 -10.41
CA HIS A 75 3.59 2.55 -9.36
C HIS A 75 3.67 1.06 -9.69
N PHE A 76 2.56 0.45 -10.11
CA PHE A 76 2.51 -0.94 -10.57
C PHE A 76 3.51 -1.24 -11.69
N GLU A 77 3.60 -0.38 -12.71
CA GLU A 77 4.56 -0.50 -13.80
C GLU A 77 6.01 -0.43 -13.31
N GLN A 78 6.31 0.48 -12.37
CA GLN A 78 7.64 0.58 -11.76
C GLN A 78 8.00 -0.67 -10.96
N VAL A 79 7.08 -1.21 -10.15
CA VAL A 79 7.31 -2.47 -9.42
C VAL A 79 7.55 -3.62 -10.39
N GLN A 80 6.76 -3.73 -11.46
CA GLN A 80 6.97 -4.77 -12.47
C GLN A 80 8.33 -4.68 -13.16
N LYS A 81 8.75 -3.47 -13.52
CA LYS A 81 10.08 -3.25 -14.09
C LYS A 81 11.18 -3.70 -13.13
N LEU A 82 11.06 -3.32 -11.86
CA LEU A 82 11.99 -3.74 -10.81
C LEU A 82 12.02 -5.26 -10.63
N MET A 83 10.86 -5.92 -10.68
CA MET A 83 10.77 -7.38 -10.65
C MET A 83 11.50 -8.03 -11.84
N GLN A 84 11.36 -7.47 -13.05
CA GLN A 84 12.07 -7.98 -14.24
C GLN A 84 13.58 -7.81 -14.10
N ASP A 85 14.03 -6.61 -13.74
CA ASP A 85 15.46 -6.27 -13.60
C ASP A 85 16.15 -7.16 -12.56
N LEU A 86 15.46 -7.48 -11.46
CA LEU A 86 15.97 -8.32 -10.37
C LEU A 86 15.62 -9.80 -10.49
N ARG A 87 15.01 -10.20 -11.61
CA ARG A 87 14.58 -11.58 -11.88
C ARG A 87 13.74 -12.16 -10.74
N ALA A 88 12.83 -11.36 -10.19
CA ALA A 88 11.83 -11.81 -9.24
C ALA A 88 10.64 -12.41 -10.00
N PRO A 89 10.43 -13.74 -9.96
CA PRO A 89 9.36 -14.37 -10.71
C PRO A 89 8.00 -13.94 -10.20
N PHE A 90 7.07 -13.69 -11.11
CA PHE A 90 5.68 -13.45 -10.74
C PHE A 90 5.05 -14.77 -10.30
N ILE A 91 4.74 -14.90 -9.02
CA ILE A 91 4.02 -16.04 -8.46
C ILE A 91 2.63 -15.62 -8.03
N ARG A 92 1.66 -16.55 -8.05
CA ARG A 92 0.34 -16.26 -7.52
C ARG A 92 0.40 -16.32 -6.00
N LEU A 93 0.17 -15.18 -5.35
CA LEU A 93 0.03 -15.08 -3.91
C LEU A 93 -1.45 -15.08 -3.50
N ALA A 94 -1.74 -15.67 -2.35
CA ALA A 94 -3.05 -15.53 -1.74
C ALA A 94 -3.25 -14.08 -1.26
N PRO A 95 -4.44 -13.48 -1.42
CA PRO A 95 -4.71 -12.14 -0.91
C PRO A 95 -4.52 -12.06 0.61
N SER A 96 -3.90 -10.98 1.08
CA SER A 96 -3.83 -10.65 2.51
C SER A 96 -5.21 -10.34 3.09
N ARG A 97 -5.42 -10.72 4.36
CA ARG A 97 -6.64 -10.43 5.14
C ARG A 97 -6.86 -8.96 5.48
N TYR A 98 -5.85 -8.09 5.30
CA TYR A 98 -5.85 -6.73 5.85
C TYR A 98 -6.99 -5.85 5.31
N ALA A 99 -7.00 -5.61 3.99
CA ALA A 99 -8.01 -4.75 3.37
C ALA A 99 -9.42 -5.34 3.47
N GLU A 100 -9.56 -6.67 3.42
CA GLU A 100 -10.85 -7.32 3.65
C GLU A 100 -11.33 -7.11 5.09
N GLY A 101 -10.43 -7.24 6.07
CA GLY A 101 -10.73 -6.99 7.48
C GLY A 101 -11.23 -5.57 7.72
N LEU A 102 -10.59 -4.56 7.12
CA LEU A 102 -11.06 -3.17 7.17
C LEU A 102 -12.43 -3.01 6.52
N ARG A 103 -12.64 -3.61 5.33
CA ARG A 103 -13.92 -3.54 4.62
C ARG A 103 -15.10 -4.15 5.39
N ARG A 104 -14.86 -5.05 6.34
CA ARG A 104 -15.94 -5.58 7.21
C ARG A 104 -16.50 -4.53 8.17
N ALA A 105 -15.75 -3.48 8.49
CA ALA A 105 -16.19 -2.40 9.36
C ALA A 105 -16.95 -1.28 8.62
N VAL A 106 -16.96 -1.31 7.29
CA VAL A 106 -17.63 -0.30 6.46
C VAL A 106 -19.15 -0.42 6.58
N HIS A 107 -19.81 0.70 6.85
CA HIS A 107 -21.27 0.76 6.84
C HIS A 107 -21.84 0.41 5.47
N ARG A 108 -23.00 -0.26 5.44
CA ARG A 108 -23.65 -0.66 4.19
C ARG A 108 -24.45 0.46 3.52
N ASN A 109 -24.89 1.44 4.32
CA ASN A 109 -25.84 2.46 3.88
C ASN A 109 -25.17 3.83 3.75
N GLU A 110 -25.61 4.60 2.77
CA GLU A 110 -25.20 5.99 2.59
C GLU A 110 -25.81 6.90 3.68
N PRO A 111 -25.14 8.02 4.03
CA PRO A 111 -23.88 8.52 3.46
C PRO A 111 -22.61 7.99 4.16
N ARG A 112 -22.75 7.16 5.21
CA ARG A 112 -21.61 6.68 6.01
C ARG A 112 -20.69 5.76 5.21
N ARG A 113 -21.25 4.98 4.29
CA ARG A 113 -20.49 4.02 3.47
C ARG A 113 -19.36 4.68 2.68
N LEU A 114 -19.63 5.77 1.95
CA LEU A 114 -18.58 6.48 1.20
C LEU A 114 -17.46 6.95 2.13
N MET A 115 -17.82 7.60 3.24
CA MET A 115 -16.84 8.09 4.22
C MET A 115 -15.97 6.96 4.76
N ASP A 116 -16.56 5.83 5.15
CA ASP A 116 -15.82 4.69 5.68
C ASP A 116 -14.88 4.07 4.64
N LEU A 117 -15.30 4.01 3.36
CA LEU A 117 -14.45 3.53 2.27
C LEU A 117 -13.22 4.42 2.09
N LEU A 118 -13.40 5.75 2.14
CA LEU A 118 -12.30 6.70 2.06
C LEU A 118 -11.37 6.61 3.26
N LEU A 119 -11.91 6.44 4.48
CA LEU A 119 -11.12 6.23 5.70
C LEU A 119 -10.32 4.91 5.65
N CYS A 120 -10.92 3.85 5.12
CA CYS A 120 -10.22 2.59 4.87
C CYS A 120 -9.05 2.78 3.89
N GLY A 121 -9.25 3.53 2.81
CA GLY A 121 -8.19 3.92 1.88
C GLY A 121 -7.06 4.66 2.60
N ALA A 122 -7.39 5.70 3.37
CA ALA A 122 -6.41 6.47 4.14
C ALA A 122 -5.59 5.61 5.12
N LEU A 123 -6.23 4.64 5.80
CA LEU A 123 -5.54 3.71 6.70
C LEU A 123 -4.62 2.72 5.98
N ILE A 124 -5.00 2.32 4.76
CA ILE A 124 -4.15 1.47 3.91
C ILE A 124 -2.92 2.26 3.49
N GLU A 125 -3.09 3.47 2.96
CA GLU A 125 -1.97 4.29 2.49
C GLU A 125 -1.03 4.70 3.62
N ALA A 126 -1.58 5.14 4.75
CA ALA A 126 -0.77 5.48 5.93
C ALA A 126 0.09 4.28 6.36
N ARG A 127 -0.45 3.05 6.32
CA ARG A 127 0.30 1.85 6.66
C ARG A 127 1.34 1.48 5.60
N SER A 128 1.03 1.67 4.31
CA SER A 128 1.99 1.45 3.23
C SER A 128 3.19 2.39 3.39
N CYS A 129 2.96 3.69 3.59
CA CYS A 129 3.99 4.69 3.82
C CYS A 129 4.88 4.34 5.03
N GLU A 130 4.30 4.09 6.20
CA GLU A 130 5.06 3.72 7.42
C GLU A 130 5.90 2.44 7.22
N ARG A 131 5.41 1.49 6.43
CA ARG A 131 6.17 0.29 6.08
C ARG A 131 7.28 0.57 5.08
N PHE A 132 7.05 1.40 4.07
CA PHE A 132 8.07 1.76 3.09
C PHE A 132 9.22 2.52 3.74
N GLU A 133 8.92 3.50 4.60
CA GLU A 133 9.92 4.22 5.41
C GLU A 133 10.75 3.26 6.27
N GLY A 134 10.07 2.36 7.00
CA GLY A 134 10.75 1.39 7.86
C GLY A 134 11.54 0.34 7.07
N LEU A 135 11.10 -0.02 5.87
CA LEU A 135 11.71 -1.09 5.09
C LEU A 135 12.89 -0.61 4.25
N ALA A 136 12.84 0.60 3.69
CA ALA A 136 13.88 1.16 2.84
C ALA A 136 15.31 1.00 3.39
N PRO A 137 15.63 1.38 4.66
CA PRO A 137 16.99 1.26 5.19
C PRO A 137 17.45 -0.19 5.46
N ARG A 138 16.54 -1.17 5.32
CA ARG A 138 16.82 -2.59 5.55
C ARG A 138 17.05 -3.36 4.26
N LEU A 139 16.73 -2.78 3.11
CA LEU A 139 16.87 -3.42 1.80
C LEU A 139 18.22 -3.06 1.15
N PHE A 140 18.59 -3.83 0.13
CA PHE A 140 19.74 -3.55 -0.72
C PHE A 140 19.33 -2.65 -1.90
N GLU A 141 20.28 -1.99 -2.56
CA GLU A 141 20.00 -1.25 -3.79
C GLU A 141 19.82 -2.19 -4.99
N PRO A 142 18.84 -1.94 -5.89
CA PRO A 142 18.04 -0.72 -6.05
C PRO A 142 16.73 -0.68 -5.23
N LEU A 143 16.45 -1.69 -4.41
CA LEU A 143 15.20 -1.79 -3.65
C LEU A 143 15.08 -0.69 -2.60
N ALA A 144 16.16 -0.41 -1.87
CA ALA A 144 16.18 0.62 -0.84
C ALA A 144 15.78 1.99 -1.41
N GLY A 145 16.43 2.42 -2.50
CA GLY A 145 16.09 3.66 -3.18
C GLY A 145 14.67 3.68 -3.75
N PHE A 146 14.20 2.55 -4.29
CA PHE A 146 12.83 2.43 -4.79
C PHE A 146 11.78 2.64 -3.69
N TYR A 147 11.89 1.93 -2.57
CA TYR A 147 10.95 2.05 -1.46
C TYR A 147 11.04 3.40 -0.75
N ALA A 148 12.22 4.01 -0.66
CA ALA A 148 12.37 5.37 -0.15
C ALA A 148 11.64 6.40 -1.04
N GLY A 149 11.68 6.22 -2.36
CA GLY A 149 11.02 7.12 -3.32
C GLY A 149 9.49 7.02 -3.33
N LEU A 150 8.91 5.88 -2.91
CA LEU A 150 7.46 5.69 -2.78
C LEU A 150 6.89 6.20 -1.44
N ALA A 151 7.74 6.46 -0.46
CA ALA A 151 7.32 6.95 0.85
C ALA A 151 7.06 8.47 0.89
N VAL A 152 7.21 9.17 -0.24
CA VAL A 152 7.13 10.64 -0.41
C VAL A 152 5.90 11.00 -1.23
#